data_AF-J9ECS4-F1
#
_entry.id   AF-J9ECS4-F1
#
_cell.length_a   1.000
_cell.length_b   1.000
_cell.length_c   1.000
_cell.angle_alpha   90.00
_cell.angle_beta   90.00
_cell.angle_gamma   90.00
#
_symmetry.space_group_name_H-M   'P 1'
#
loop_
_entity.id
_entity.type
_entity.pdbx_description
1 polymer ?
#
loop_
_entity_poly.entity_id
_entity_poly.type
_entity_poly.pdbx_seq_one_letter_code
_entity_poly.pdbx_strand_id
1 'polypeptide(L)'
;MQIQPFSFVRRSPYFEPSKWPNANNEGEKCHVNITERLKTMREQHLEYVTNLSRLNNEVAIYDRDGPRSDSENREMTQLMLSGIQLLCSWTSDVVETVSWKLLHPTDHRTNLACPETAEEYERATKYNYQPAEKAALIEAVSMIKSVQHMLSKMEPILNVAVRKHIYAEMQDFIQITLKEPLHKAVKNKKDLLAGIIQSICDTCADNCAGNFDPHSVEMGKPKKQRHSAAGSISDIRATRRSVAPSSTQLYMARTMTESLISERSGSKKILRKDIESKYVERLANFLRISFHWPALLAFSETLSECCELSQLWFREFYLEMTMGRRIQFPIDMSMPWILTDYILISQDPALIESIFYQLDLYNDAAHYALKKFKKQFLYDEVEAEVNLCFDQFVFKMSDAVFTYYKQLASNMLLDKRFKADCQALGITIRAPPHCRYETLLCQRHVQLLGRSIDLNRLVSQRINTSLIRAIDVAISKFESEELSSIVV
;
A
#
# COMPACT_ATOMS: atom_id res chain seq x y z
N MET A 1 1.62 5.37 20.15
CA MET A 1 2.69 6.13 20.83
C MET A 1 3.77 6.42 19.81
N GLN A 2 4.09 7.68 19.56
CA GLN A 2 5.10 8.07 18.58
C GLN A 2 6.44 8.32 19.26
N ILE A 3 7.54 8.23 18.51
CA ILE A 3 8.88 8.47 19.03
C ILE A 3 9.55 9.55 18.18
N GLN A 4 10.03 10.60 18.83
CA GLN A 4 10.89 11.59 18.19
C GLN A 4 12.33 11.05 18.12
N PRO A 5 12.92 10.76 16.94
CA PRO A 5 14.22 10.10 16.84
C PRO A 5 15.35 10.88 17.54
N PHE A 6 15.37 12.22 17.43
CA PHE A 6 16.38 13.06 18.07
C PHE A 6 16.25 13.14 19.59
N SER A 7 15.15 12.66 20.19
CA SER A 7 15.05 12.57 21.65
C SER A 7 16.11 11.64 22.25
N PHE A 8 16.49 10.56 21.57
CA PHE A 8 17.55 9.66 22.03
C PHE A 8 18.93 10.34 22.05
N VAL A 9 19.22 11.12 21.00
CA VAL A 9 20.48 11.86 20.87
C VAL A 9 20.58 12.92 21.96
N ARG A 10 19.52 13.71 22.16
CA ARG A 10 19.43 14.76 23.18
C ARG A 10 19.57 14.24 24.62
N ARG A 11 19.12 13.00 24.87
CA ARG A 11 19.21 12.34 26.18
C ARG A 11 20.52 11.59 26.41
N SER A 12 21.44 11.59 25.44
CA SER A 12 22.72 10.89 25.59
C SER A 12 23.66 11.63 26.57
N PRO A 13 24.49 10.92 27.35
CA PRO A 13 25.37 11.55 28.34
C PRO A 13 26.39 12.55 27.78
N TYR A 14 26.69 12.44 26.47
CA TYR A 14 27.69 13.25 25.77
C TYR A 14 27.05 14.12 24.69
N PHE A 15 25.77 14.46 24.85
CA PHE A 15 25.09 15.33 23.90
C PHE A 15 25.66 16.75 23.97
N GLU A 16 26.28 17.17 22.87
CA GLU A 16 26.72 18.55 22.68
C GLU A 16 25.88 19.19 21.57
N PRO A 17 25.06 20.22 21.89
CA PRO A 17 24.22 20.93 20.93
C PRO A 17 24.98 21.40 19.68
N SER A 18 26.22 21.87 19.84
CA SER A 18 27.07 22.36 18.75
C SER A 18 27.51 21.29 17.75
N LYS A 19 27.60 20.02 18.19
CA LYS A 19 27.98 18.88 17.34
C LYS A 19 26.77 18.25 16.63
N TRP A 20 25.56 18.57 17.07
CA TRP A 20 24.30 18.00 16.56
C TRP A 20 23.29 19.11 16.23
N PRO A 21 23.58 20.00 15.26
CA PRO A 21 22.72 21.14 14.96
C PRO A 21 21.29 20.72 14.57
N ASN A 22 21.14 19.57 13.89
CA ASN A 22 19.85 19.03 13.47
C ASN A 22 19.04 18.39 14.61
N ALA A 23 19.67 18.08 15.75
CA ALA A 23 18.98 17.51 16.91
C ALA A 23 18.38 18.57 17.83
N ASN A 24 18.81 19.83 17.71
CA ASN A 24 18.30 20.94 18.52
C ASN A 24 17.06 21.60 17.94
N ASN A 25 16.93 21.61 16.61
CA ASN A 25 15.79 22.22 15.94
C ASN A 25 14.78 21.12 15.61
N GLU A 26 13.71 21.02 16.41
CA GLU A 26 12.51 20.31 15.95
C GLU A 26 11.95 21.09 14.76
N GLY A 27 11.79 20.41 13.63
CA GLY A 27 11.26 21.06 12.43
C GLY A 27 9.84 21.54 12.70
N GLU A 28 9.57 22.83 12.52
CA GLU A 28 8.24 23.44 12.66
C GLU A 28 7.21 22.89 11.65
N LYS A 29 7.68 22.13 10.65
CA LYS A 29 6.86 21.52 9.60
C LYS A 29 7.19 20.04 9.45
N CYS A 30 6.17 19.27 9.08
CA CYS A 30 6.35 17.87 8.72
C CYS A 30 7.35 17.76 7.56
N HIS A 31 8.30 16.84 7.68
CA HIS A 31 9.27 16.55 6.60
C HIS A 31 8.60 15.88 5.39
N VAL A 32 7.46 15.23 5.61
CA VAL A 32 6.57 14.76 4.54
C VAL A 32 5.53 15.85 4.25
N ASN A 33 5.67 16.53 3.12
CA ASN A 33 4.57 17.31 2.58
C ASN A 33 3.68 16.40 1.73
N ILE A 34 2.64 15.85 2.35
CA ILE A 34 1.73 14.88 1.70
C ILE A 34 1.08 15.46 0.44
N THR A 35 0.81 16.77 0.39
CA THR A 35 0.19 17.41 -0.78
C THR A 35 1.13 17.48 -1.99
N GLU A 36 2.44 17.65 -1.75
CA GLU A 36 3.45 17.60 -2.81
C GLU A 36 3.77 16.16 -3.20
N ARG A 37 3.90 15.25 -2.22
CA ARG A 37 4.08 13.81 -2.47
C ARG A 37 2.98 13.24 -3.34
N LEU A 38 1.73 13.65 -3.11
CA LEU A 38 0.58 13.20 -3.87
C LEU A 38 0.74 13.41 -5.38
N LYS A 39 1.41 14.49 -5.81
CA LYS A 39 1.66 14.74 -7.24
C LYS A 39 2.48 13.61 -7.86
N THR A 40 3.58 13.25 -7.21
CA THR A 40 4.43 12.12 -7.61
C THR A 40 3.69 10.78 -7.47
N MET A 41 2.91 10.59 -6.41
CA MET A 41 2.13 9.36 -6.21
C MET A 41 1.14 9.13 -7.36
N ARG A 42 0.45 10.18 -7.83
CA ARG A 42 -0.50 10.07 -8.96
C ARG A 42 0.19 9.64 -10.25
N GLU A 43 1.38 10.19 -10.54
CA GLU A 43 2.18 9.81 -11.71
C GLU A 43 2.63 8.36 -11.63
N GLN A 44 3.19 7.96 -10.49
CA GLN A 44 3.62 6.58 -10.24
C GLN A 44 2.45 5.60 -10.28
N HIS A 45 1.30 5.97 -9.73
CA HIS A 45 0.09 5.16 -9.75
C HIS A 45 -0.39 4.95 -11.19
N LEU A 46 -0.46 6.01 -12.00
CA LEU A 46 -0.86 5.90 -13.40
C LEU A 46 0.08 4.97 -14.18
N GLU A 47 1.39 5.14 -14.04
CA GLU A 47 2.38 4.29 -14.70
C GLU A 47 2.27 2.82 -14.25
N TYR A 48 2.22 2.60 -12.94
CA TYR A 48 2.18 1.25 -12.38
C TYR A 48 0.90 0.51 -12.75
N VAL A 49 -0.27 1.13 -12.60
CA VAL A 49 -1.56 0.52 -12.90
C VAL A 49 -1.69 0.22 -14.39
N THR A 50 -1.16 1.08 -15.26
CA THR A 50 -1.12 0.85 -16.70
C THR A 50 -0.30 -0.40 -17.03
N ASN A 51 0.90 -0.52 -16.45
CA ASN A 51 1.78 -1.68 -16.63
C ASN A 51 1.18 -2.97 -16.07
N LEU A 52 0.59 -2.91 -14.87
CA LEU A 52 -0.11 -4.03 -14.24
C LEU A 52 -1.28 -4.50 -15.10
N SER A 53 -2.08 -3.56 -15.61
CA SER A 53 -3.23 -3.86 -16.47
C SER A 53 -2.82 -4.48 -17.80
N ARG A 54 -1.74 -3.98 -18.41
CA ARG A 54 -1.17 -4.59 -19.63
C ARG A 54 -0.80 -6.05 -19.39
N LEU A 55 -0.02 -6.32 -18.33
CA LEU A 55 0.42 -7.67 -18.00
C LEU A 55 -0.76 -8.59 -17.63
N ASN A 56 -1.77 -8.09 -16.94
CA ASN A 56 -2.98 -8.85 -16.64
C ASN A 56 -3.72 -9.28 -17.91
N ASN A 57 -3.84 -8.38 -18.89
CA ASN A 57 -4.48 -8.67 -20.16
C ASN A 57 -3.66 -9.66 -21.00
N GLU A 58 -2.33 -9.51 -21.03
CA GLU A 58 -1.43 -10.44 -21.71
C GLU A 58 -1.55 -11.86 -21.12
N VAL A 59 -1.52 -11.99 -19.79
CA VAL A 59 -1.69 -13.29 -19.14
C VAL A 59 -3.02 -13.94 -19.50
N ALA A 60 -4.11 -13.17 -19.58
CA ALA A 60 -5.42 -13.69 -19.97
C ALA A 60 -5.46 -14.24 -21.41
N ILE A 61 -4.54 -13.81 -22.28
CA ILE A 61 -4.43 -14.24 -23.68
C ILE A 61 -3.44 -15.41 -23.84
N TYR A 62 -2.28 -15.35 -23.15
CA TYR A 62 -1.14 -16.25 -23.37
C TYR A 62 -1.23 -17.64 -22.73
N ASP A 63 -2.19 -17.93 -21.85
CA ASP A 63 -2.34 -19.27 -21.26
C ASP A 63 -2.64 -20.38 -22.31
N ARG A 64 -2.66 -20.06 -23.61
CA ARG A 64 -2.80 -20.99 -24.74
C ARG A 64 -1.47 -21.46 -25.37
N ASP A 65 -0.35 -20.74 -25.22
CA ASP A 65 0.84 -20.93 -26.07
C ASP A 65 2.05 -21.63 -25.40
N GLY A 66 1.89 -22.15 -24.18
CA GLY A 66 2.90 -22.95 -23.48
C GLY A 66 3.53 -22.26 -22.25
N PRO A 67 4.63 -22.80 -21.69
CA PRO A 67 5.22 -22.28 -20.46
C PRO A 67 5.95 -20.94 -20.68
N ARG A 68 5.70 -19.95 -19.81
CA ARG A 68 6.38 -18.64 -19.78
C ARG A 68 7.91 -18.74 -19.77
N SER A 69 8.56 -17.89 -20.56
CA SER A 69 10.01 -17.74 -20.68
C SER A 69 10.67 -17.11 -19.43
N ASP A 70 11.98 -17.27 -19.29
CA ASP A 70 12.76 -16.66 -18.20
C ASP A 70 12.64 -15.12 -18.18
N SER A 71 12.51 -14.49 -19.34
CA SER A 71 12.35 -13.02 -19.45
C SER A 71 11.00 -12.57 -18.91
N GLU A 72 9.91 -13.26 -19.28
CA GLU A 72 8.56 -12.95 -18.79
C GLU A 72 8.46 -13.19 -17.28
N ASN A 73 9.02 -14.30 -16.78
CA ASN A 73 9.03 -14.57 -15.34
C ASN A 73 9.79 -13.49 -14.55
N ARG A 74 10.90 -12.97 -15.12
CA ARG A 74 11.66 -11.86 -14.54
C ARG A 74 10.87 -10.55 -14.55
N GLU A 75 10.20 -10.21 -15.65
CA GLU A 75 9.37 -9.01 -15.76
C GLU A 75 8.24 -9.02 -14.73
N MET A 76 7.52 -10.13 -14.62
CA MET A 76 6.44 -10.29 -13.63
C MET A 76 6.96 -10.21 -12.20
N THR A 77 8.14 -10.79 -11.92
CA THR A 77 8.78 -10.68 -10.60
C THR A 77 9.17 -9.23 -10.28
N GLN A 78 9.68 -8.50 -11.27
CA GLN A 78 10.07 -7.09 -11.11
C GLN A 78 8.84 -6.20 -10.88
N LEU A 79 7.73 -6.46 -11.58
CA LEU A 79 6.45 -5.75 -11.38
C LEU A 79 5.92 -5.94 -9.95
N MET A 80 5.99 -7.18 -9.45
CA MET A 80 5.55 -7.51 -8.10
C MET A 80 6.43 -6.84 -7.04
N LEU A 81 7.75 -6.86 -7.23
CA LEU A 81 8.69 -6.17 -6.35
C LEU A 81 8.49 -4.65 -6.35
N SER A 82 8.35 -4.04 -7.53
CA SER A 82 8.13 -2.59 -7.63
C SER A 82 6.78 -2.18 -7.03
N GLY A 83 5.74 -3.02 -7.13
CA GLY A 83 4.46 -2.81 -6.46
C GLY A 83 4.58 -2.76 -4.94
N ILE A 84 5.29 -3.73 -4.35
CA ILE A 84 5.55 -3.77 -2.91
C ILE A 84 6.33 -2.52 -2.48
N GLN A 85 7.39 -2.16 -3.19
CA GLN A 85 8.21 -0.99 -2.88
C GLN A 85 7.40 0.31 -2.96
N LEU A 86 6.54 0.43 -3.98
CA LEU A 86 5.67 1.58 -4.19
C LEU A 86 4.66 1.73 -3.04
N LEU A 87 3.96 0.64 -2.71
CA LEU A 87 3.01 0.60 -1.59
C LEU A 87 3.69 0.92 -0.27
N CYS A 88 4.85 0.32 0.01
CA CYS A 88 5.61 0.61 1.22
C CYS A 88 6.02 2.09 1.30
N SER A 89 6.44 2.72 0.19
CA SER A 89 6.76 4.16 0.15
C SER A 89 5.52 5.01 0.45
N TRP A 90 4.40 4.72 -0.21
CA TRP A 90 3.17 5.48 -0.07
C TRP A 90 2.56 5.38 1.33
N THR A 91 2.52 4.17 1.89
CA THR A 91 2.07 3.92 3.26
C THR A 91 2.97 4.64 4.25
N SER A 92 4.29 4.67 4.01
CA SER A 92 5.23 5.43 4.86
C SER A 92 4.92 6.93 4.82
N ASP A 93 4.68 7.53 3.65
CA ASP A 93 4.31 8.95 3.55
C ASP A 93 3.03 9.26 4.37
N VAL A 94 2.01 8.39 4.31
CA VAL A 94 0.77 8.53 5.09
C VAL A 94 1.04 8.41 6.60
N VAL A 95 1.71 7.35 7.02
CA VAL A 95 1.96 7.05 8.44
C VAL A 95 2.90 8.09 9.07
N GLU A 96 3.93 8.53 8.35
CA GLU A 96 4.85 9.58 8.82
C GLU A 96 4.14 10.92 8.96
N THR A 97 3.27 11.28 8.01
CA THR A 97 2.45 12.50 8.10
C THR A 97 1.58 12.46 9.37
N VAL A 98 0.87 11.36 9.60
CA VAL A 98 -0.01 11.22 10.78
C VAL A 98 0.80 11.15 12.07
N SER A 99 1.90 10.41 12.09
CA SER A 99 2.81 10.32 13.24
C SER A 99 3.35 11.69 13.64
N TRP A 100 3.78 12.49 12.66
CA TRP A 100 4.27 13.84 12.91
C TRP A 100 3.16 14.75 13.47
N LYS A 101 1.94 14.70 12.92
CA LYS A 101 0.79 15.48 13.42
C LYS A 101 0.40 15.10 14.84
N LEU A 102 0.48 13.83 15.20
CA LEU A 102 0.29 13.37 16.57
C LEU A 102 1.34 13.96 17.51
N LEU A 103 2.61 14.05 17.10
CA LEU A 103 3.67 14.64 17.92
C LEU A 103 3.61 16.17 18.03
N HIS A 104 2.92 16.84 17.11
CA HIS A 104 2.86 18.31 17.04
C HIS A 104 1.40 18.77 16.97
N PRO A 105 0.63 18.66 18.08
CA PRO A 105 -0.74 19.16 18.14
C PRO A 105 -0.81 20.65 17.82
N THR A 106 -1.83 21.06 17.09
CA THR A 106 -2.05 22.49 16.81
C THR A 106 -2.49 23.26 18.06
N ASP A 107 -2.64 24.57 17.93
CA ASP A 107 -3.18 25.44 18.96
C ASP A 107 -4.06 26.54 18.36
N HIS A 108 -4.78 27.28 19.21
CA HIS A 108 -5.66 28.37 18.80
C HIS A 108 -4.91 29.49 18.04
N ARG A 109 -3.62 29.68 18.34
CA ARG A 109 -2.78 30.72 17.71
C ARG A 109 -2.46 30.37 16.26
N THR A 110 -2.22 29.09 16.00
CA THR A 110 -1.87 28.56 14.67
C THR A 110 -3.13 28.28 13.84
N ASN A 111 -4.19 27.81 14.48
CA ASN A 111 -5.48 27.52 13.85
C ASN A 111 -6.61 28.16 14.66
N LEU A 112 -7.17 29.27 14.18
CA LEU A 112 -8.27 29.99 14.84
C LEU A 112 -9.54 29.15 15.01
N ALA A 113 -9.73 28.11 14.19
CA ALA A 113 -10.86 27.18 14.33
C ALA A 113 -10.68 26.18 15.50
N CYS A 114 -9.47 26.09 16.06
CA CYS A 114 -9.16 25.26 17.21
C CYS A 114 -9.53 26.01 18.51
N PRO A 115 -10.47 25.53 19.32
CA PRO A 115 -10.81 26.14 20.60
C PRO A 115 -9.63 26.12 21.58
N GLU A 116 -9.48 27.14 22.42
CA GLU A 116 -8.47 27.16 23.49
C GLU A 116 -8.65 26.02 24.50
N THR A 117 -9.89 25.53 24.66
CA THR A 117 -10.25 24.43 25.56
C THR A 117 -10.10 23.04 24.92
N ALA A 118 -9.67 22.95 23.65
CA ALA A 118 -9.56 21.68 22.94
C ALA A 118 -8.50 20.77 23.58
N GLU A 119 -8.87 19.51 23.81
CA GLU A 119 -7.96 18.54 24.41
C GLU A 119 -6.84 18.14 23.44
N GLU A 120 -5.74 17.61 23.96
CA GLU A 120 -4.53 17.37 23.17
C GLU A 120 -4.76 16.46 21.95
N TYR A 121 -5.51 15.37 22.11
CA TYR A 121 -5.81 14.48 20.99
C TYR A 121 -6.68 15.17 19.92
N GLU A 122 -7.67 15.97 20.33
CA GLU A 122 -8.50 16.75 19.41
C GLU A 122 -7.66 17.78 18.62
N ARG A 123 -6.68 18.41 19.29
CA ARG A 123 -5.71 19.31 18.65
C ARG A 123 -4.72 18.58 17.75
N ALA A 124 -4.43 17.32 18.04
CA ALA A 124 -3.53 16.48 17.25
C ALA A 124 -4.20 15.90 16.00
N THR A 125 -5.52 15.68 16.05
CA THR A 125 -6.30 15.10 14.94
C THR A 125 -7.22 16.13 14.29
N LYS A 126 -8.45 16.30 14.79
CA LYS A 126 -9.55 17.08 14.20
C LYS A 126 -9.12 18.44 13.65
N TYR A 127 -8.32 19.18 14.42
CA TYR A 127 -7.90 20.54 14.07
C TYR A 127 -6.54 20.63 13.38
N ASN A 128 -5.80 19.52 13.23
CA ASN A 128 -4.41 19.57 12.77
C ASN A 128 -4.23 19.32 11.26
N TYR A 129 -5.33 19.10 10.53
CA TYR A 129 -5.28 18.84 9.08
C TYR A 129 -6.02 19.92 8.30
N GLN A 130 -5.31 20.54 7.37
CA GLN A 130 -5.89 21.45 6.39
C GLN A 130 -6.76 20.69 5.37
N PRO A 131 -7.75 21.35 4.74
CA PRO A 131 -8.59 20.72 3.72
C PRO A 131 -7.79 20.02 2.60
N ALA A 132 -6.71 20.65 2.13
CA ALA A 132 -5.82 20.07 1.13
C ALA A 132 -5.05 18.83 1.64
N GLU A 133 -4.66 18.81 2.91
CA GLU A 133 -4.02 17.63 3.52
C GLU A 133 -5.02 16.47 3.67
N LYS A 134 -6.27 16.76 4.07
CA LYS A 134 -7.34 15.74 4.15
C LYS A 134 -7.60 15.12 2.77
N ALA A 135 -7.76 15.96 1.73
CA ALA A 135 -7.94 15.49 0.36
C ALA A 135 -6.75 14.63 -0.10
N ALA A 136 -5.52 15.05 0.20
CA ALA A 136 -4.32 14.30 -0.17
C ALA A 136 -4.22 12.94 0.54
N LEU A 137 -4.55 12.88 1.83
CA LEU A 137 -4.60 11.62 2.57
C LEU A 137 -5.67 10.68 2.02
N ILE A 138 -6.86 11.20 1.69
CA ILE A 138 -7.95 10.41 1.09
C ILE A 138 -7.47 9.76 -0.22
N GLU A 139 -6.89 10.54 -1.14
CA GLU A 139 -6.39 10.01 -2.40
C GLU A 139 -5.24 9.02 -2.23
N ALA A 140 -4.29 9.31 -1.33
CA ALA A 140 -3.19 8.41 -1.01
C ALA A 140 -3.69 7.05 -0.51
N VAL A 141 -4.60 7.04 0.48
CA VAL A 141 -5.23 5.82 1.01
C VAL A 141 -5.96 5.07 -0.10
N SER A 142 -6.73 5.76 -0.93
CA SER A 142 -7.44 5.15 -2.07
C SER A 142 -6.49 4.49 -3.07
N MET A 143 -5.36 5.13 -3.41
CA MET A 143 -4.36 4.55 -4.32
C MET A 143 -3.68 3.32 -3.71
N ILE A 144 -3.32 3.37 -2.42
CA ILE A 144 -2.74 2.22 -1.69
C ILE A 144 -3.70 1.03 -1.74
N LYS A 145 -4.95 1.24 -1.30
CA LYS A 145 -5.97 0.19 -1.24
C LYS A 145 -6.33 -0.37 -2.62
N SER A 146 -6.41 0.48 -3.63
CA SER A 146 -6.66 0.08 -5.03
C SER A 146 -5.56 -0.84 -5.55
N VAL A 147 -4.29 -0.42 -5.42
CA VAL A 147 -3.14 -1.21 -5.90
C VAL A 147 -2.98 -2.50 -5.10
N GLN A 148 -3.20 -2.47 -3.78
CA GLN A 148 -3.23 -3.65 -2.92
C GLN A 148 -4.25 -4.69 -3.43
N HIS A 149 -5.47 -4.26 -3.76
CA HIS A 149 -6.52 -5.13 -4.27
C HIS A 149 -6.17 -5.72 -5.64
N MET A 150 -5.65 -4.91 -6.57
CA MET A 150 -5.23 -5.39 -7.89
C MET A 150 -4.11 -6.42 -7.80
N LEU A 151 -3.11 -6.17 -6.96
CA LEU A 151 -2.00 -7.10 -6.72
C LEU A 151 -2.46 -8.40 -6.05
N SER A 152 -3.36 -8.32 -5.07
CA SER A 152 -3.94 -9.50 -4.41
C SER A 152 -4.68 -10.40 -5.41
N LYS A 153 -5.39 -9.81 -6.39
CA LYS A 153 -6.07 -10.57 -7.44
C LYS A 153 -5.09 -11.29 -8.39
N MET A 154 -3.96 -10.66 -8.69
CA MET A 154 -2.93 -11.23 -9.57
C MET A 154 -1.96 -12.17 -8.85
N GLU A 155 -1.99 -12.24 -7.52
CA GLU A 155 -1.08 -13.04 -6.70
C GLU A 155 -0.92 -14.49 -7.19
N PRO A 156 -1.99 -15.27 -7.50
CA PRO A 156 -1.82 -16.67 -7.89
C PRO A 156 -0.95 -16.85 -9.14
N ILE A 157 -1.07 -15.92 -10.09
CA ILE A 157 -0.32 -15.92 -11.35
C ILE A 157 1.11 -15.47 -11.09
N LEU A 158 1.29 -14.35 -10.38
CA LEU A 158 2.60 -13.76 -10.10
C LEU A 158 3.47 -14.69 -9.25
N ASN A 159 2.88 -15.41 -8.28
CA ASN A 159 3.59 -16.36 -7.43
C ASN A 159 4.28 -17.49 -8.21
N VAL A 160 3.67 -17.95 -9.32
CA VAL A 160 4.30 -18.97 -10.19
C VAL A 160 5.52 -18.38 -10.90
N ALA A 161 5.39 -17.17 -11.44
CA ALA A 161 6.48 -16.48 -12.12
C ALA A 161 7.66 -16.20 -11.18
N VAL A 162 7.38 -15.72 -9.97
CA VAL A 162 8.38 -15.50 -8.92
C VAL A 162 9.15 -16.76 -8.58
N ARG A 163 8.47 -17.89 -8.36
CA ARG A 163 9.12 -19.15 -8.02
C ARG A 163 10.04 -19.64 -9.14
N LYS A 164 9.61 -19.53 -10.40
CA LYS A 164 10.43 -19.87 -11.57
C LYS A 164 11.65 -18.94 -11.70
N HIS A 165 11.45 -17.63 -11.54
CA HIS A 165 12.54 -16.66 -11.64
C HIS A 165 13.58 -16.86 -10.54
N ILE A 166 13.15 -17.00 -9.28
CA ILE A 166 14.03 -17.25 -8.14
C ILE A 166 14.81 -18.56 -8.32
N TYR A 167 14.14 -19.63 -8.75
CA TYR A 167 14.82 -20.90 -9.06
C TYR A 167 15.89 -20.71 -10.13
N ALA A 168 15.56 -19.99 -11.21
CA ALA A 168 16.48 -19.74 -12.31
C ALA A 168 17.73 -18.98 -11.85
N GLU A 169 17.55 -17.88 -11.12
CA GLU A 169 18.65 -17.06 -10.59
C GLU A 169 19.52 -17.85 -9.60
N MET A 170 18.90 -18.64 -8.71
CA MET A 170 19.63 -19.48 -7.76
C MET A 170 20.48 -20.54 -8.46
N GLN A 171 19.90 -21.27 -9.43
CA GLN A 171 20.64 -22.32 -10.14
C GLN A 171 21.71 -21.74 -11.07
N ASP A 172 21.47 -20.60 -11.72
CA ASP A 172 22.50 -19.94 -12.53
C ASP A 172 23.64 -19.39 -11.67
N PHE A 173 23.32 -18.89 -10.48
CA PHE A 173 24.35 -18.50 -9.52
C PHE A 173 25.23 -19.69 -9.13
N ILE A 174 24.64 -20.82 -8.76
CA ILE A 174 25.38 -21.99 -8.29
C ILE A 174 26.13 -22.69 -9.43
N GLN A 175 25.43 -23.03 -10.51
CA GLN A 175 25.97 -23.91 -11.54
C GLN A 175 26.85 -23.18 -12.56
N ILE A 176 26.66 -21.87 -12.74
CA ILE A 176 27.40 -21.06 -13.70
C ILE A 176 28.32 -20.07 -13.00
N THR A 177 27.81 -19.28 -12.06
CA THR A 177 28.60 -18.19 -11.45
C THR A 177 29.67 -18.70 -10.48
N LEU A 178 29.36 -19.69 -9.64
CA LEU A 178 30.30 -20.24 -8.65
C LEU A 178 31.30 -21.26 -9.23
N LYS A 179 31.04 -21.81 -10.43
CA LYS A 179 31.87 -22.84 -11.06
C LYS A 179 33.33 -22.43 -11.25
N GLU A 180 33.57 -21.28 -11.89
CA GLU A 180 34.94 -20.79 -12.12
C GLU A 180 35.66 -20.35 -10.82
N PRO A 181 35.02 -19.60 -9.90
CA PRO A 181 35.59 -19.31 -8.58
C PRO A 181 35.99 -20.57 -7.80
N LEU A 182 35.14 -21.59 -7.77
CA LEU A 182 35.42 -22.86 -7.10
C LEU A 182 36.66 -23.54 -7.68
N HIS A 183 36.71 -23.67 -9.01
CA HIS A 183 37.86 -24.29 -9.68
C HIS A 183 39.16 -23.53 -9.41
N LYS A 184 39.14 -22.19 -9.46
CA LYS A 184 40.31 -21.36 -9.14
C LYS A 184 40.74 -21.51 -7.68
N ALA A 185 39.78 -21.58 -6.75
CA ALA A 185 40.08 -21.79 -5.33
C ALA A 185 40.77 -23.15 -5.10
N VAL A 186 40.26 -24.22 -5.71
CA VAL A 186 40.86 -25.57 -5.64
C VAL A 186 42.25 -25.58 -6.28
N LYS A 187 42.39 -25.06 -7.51
CA LYS A 187 43.66 -25.00 -8.23
C LYS A 187 44.75 -24.23 -7.46
N ASN A 188 44.36 -23.15 -6.79
CA ASN A 188 45.27 -22.29 -6.04
C ASN A 188 45.40 -22.69 -4.55
N LYS A 189 44.88 -23.87 -4.15
CA LYS A 189 44.94 -24.39 -2.77
C LYS A 189 44.39 -23.41 -1.72
N LYS A 190 43.29 -22.74 -2.06
CA LYS A 190 42.56 -21.83 -1.17
C LYS A 190 41.46 -22.61 -0.46
N ASP A 191 41.84 -23.53 0.44
CA ASP A 191 40.93 -24.55 1.00
C ASP A 191 39.70 -23.96 1.70
N LEU A 192 39.86 -22.89 2.48
CA LEU A 192 38.73 -22.21 3.13
C LEU A 192 37.75 -21.60 2.11
N LEU A 193 38.28 -20.98 1.05
CA LEU A 193 37.48 -20.39 -0.02
C LEU A 193 36.72 -21.47 -0.80
N ALA A 194 37.44 -22.54 -1.18
CA ALA A 194 36.87 -23.69 -1.86
C ALA A 194 35.79 -24.37 -1.00
N GLY A 195 36.05 -24.58 0.29
CA GLY A 195 35.11 -25.22 1.22
C GLY A 195 33.80 -24.44 1.38
N ILE A 196 33.85 -23.11 1.47
CA ILE A 196 32.65 -22.28 1.54
C ILE A 196 31.85 -22.35 0.23
N ILE A 197 32.51 -22.19 -0.92
CA ILE A 197 31.83 -22.25 -2.23
C ILE A 197 31.23 -23.64 -2.46
N GLN A 198 31.95 -24.71 -2.12
CA GLN A 198 31.47 -26.08 -2.20
C GLN A 198 30.23 -26.29 -1.32
N SER A 199 30.24 -25.78 -0.08
CA SER A 199 29.10 -25.89 0.84
C SER A 199 27.84 -25.20 0.28
N ILE A 200 27.99 -24.07 -0.41
CA ILE A 200 26.87 -23.41 -1.10
C ILE A 200 26.30 -24.33 -2.18
N CYS A 201 27.17 -24.91 -3.02
CA CYS A 201 26.79 -25.83 -4.08
C CYS A 201 26.06 -27.06 -3.52
N ASP A 202 26.63 -27.73 -2.53
CA ASP A 202 26.06 -28.96 -1.95
C ASP A 202 24.69 -28.73 -1.30
N THR A 203 24.47 -27.53 -0.77
CA THR A 203 23.21 -27.17 -0.09
C THR A 203 22.07 -26.87 -1.08
N CYS A 204 22.38 -26.26 -2.22
CA CYS A 204 21.37 -25.60 -3.07
C CYS A 204 21.35 -26.06 -4.53
N ALA A 205 22.36 -26.80 -5.01
CA ALA A 205 22.41 -27.25 -6.40
C ALA A 205 21.31 -28.29 -6.66
N ASP A 206 20.48 -28.05 -7.67
CA ASP A 206 19.55 -29.04 -8.19
C ASP A 206 20.11 -29.65 -9.49
N ASN A 207 20.80 -30.80 -9.36
CA ASN A 207 21.48 -31.46 -10.47
C ASN A 207 20.58 -32.49 -11.21
N CYS A 208 19.33 -32.13 -11.48
CA CYS A 208 18.38 -33.01 -12.17
C CYS A 208 18.85 -33.50 -13.55
N ALA A 209 19.70 -32.73 -14.23
CA ALA A 209 20.23 -33.08 -15.55
C ALA A 209 21.54 -33.88 -15.51
N GLY A 210 22.15 -34.08 -14.33
CA GLY A 210 23.46 -34.73 -14.19
C GLY A 210 24.64 -33.91 -14.74
N ASN A 211 24.42 -32.63 -15.06
CA ASN A 211 25.38 -31.77 -15.78
C ASN A 211 26.31 -30.97 -14.87
N PHE A 212 26.06 -30.95 -13.56
CA PHE A 212 26.84 -30.22 -12.58
C PHE A 212 27.40 -31.15 -11.51
N ASP A 213 28.70 -31.46 -11.60
CA ASP A 213 29.43 -32.14 -10.53
C ASP A 213 30.31 -31.09 -9.82
N PRO A 214 29.91 -30.62 -8.63
CA PRO A 214 30.67 -29.60 -7.90
C PRO A 214 32.01 -30.14 -7.37
N HIS A 215 32.21 -31.46 -7.32
CA HIS A 215 33.48 -32.08 -6.94
C HIS A 215 34.40 -32.35 -8.14
N SER A 216 33.96 -32.09 -9.37
CA SER A 216 34.78 -32.31 -10.57
C SER A 216 35.89 -31.26 -10.72
N VAL A 217 37.13 -31.73 -10.84
CA VAL A 217 38.33 -30.87 -10.94
C VAL A 217 38.63 -30.46 -12.40
N GLU A 218 37.96 -31.05 -13.39
CA GLU A 218 38.21 -30.79 -14.81
C GLU A 218 37.49 -29.54 -15.33
N MET A 219 38.22 -28.45 -15.58
CA MET A 219 37.79 -27.43 -16.55
C MET A 219 37.90 -28.02 -17.95
N GLY A 220 36.82 -27.93 -18.73
CA GLY A 220 36.64 -28.60 -20.01
C GLY A 220 37.90 -28.68 -20.88
N LYS A 221 38.40 -29.91 -21.10
CA LYS A 221 39.04 -30.24 -22.36
C LYS A 221 37.93 -30.28 -23.42
N PRO A 222 38.10 -29.72 -24.63
CA PRO A 222 37.21 -30.07 -25.73
C PRO A 222 37.40 -31.56 -26.01
N LYS A 223 36.49 -32.40 -25.46
CA LYS A 223 36.47 -33.83 -25.75
C LYS A 223 36.13 -33.98 -27.24
N LYS A 224 37.16 -34.12 -28.07
CA LYS A 224 37.01 -34.75 -29.39
C LYS A 224 36.35 -36.12 -29.16
N GLN A 225 35.19 -36.28 -29.79
CA GLN A 225 34.43 -37.53 -29.97
C GLN A 225 34.04 -38.30 -28.69
N ARG A 226 32.84 -37.98 -28.18
CA ARG A 226 31.85 -39.00 -27.80
C ARG A 226 30.46 -38.48 -28.16
N HIS A 227 29.80 -39.16 -29.08
CA HIS A 227 28.38 -38.97 -29.39
C HIS A 227 27.55 -39.38 -28.16
N SER A 228 27.14 -38.41 -27.35
CA SER A 228 25.96 -38.43 -26.47
C SER A 228 25.92 -37.10 -25.71
N ALA A 229 24.91 -36.28 -26.05
CA ALA A 229 24.42 -35.06 -25.39
C ALA A 229 25.41 -34.30 -24.47
N ALA A 230 26.13 -33.33 -25.05
CA ALA A 230 26.83 -32.31 -24.28
C ALA A 230 25.81 -31.35 -23.66
N GLY A 231 25.70 -31.37 -22.32
CA GLY A 231 24.90 -30.46 -21.50
C GLY A 231 25.26 -28.99 -21.76
N SER A 232 24.56 -28.37 -22.71
CA SER A 232 24.68 -26.96 -23.07
C SER A 232 24.04 -26.09 -21.98
N ILE A 233 24.33 -24.78 -21.95
CA ILE A 233 23.55 -23.80 -21.15
C ILE A 233 22.05 -23.90 -21.48
N SER A 234 21.70 -24.31 -22.71
CA SER A 234 20.34 -24.65 -23.10
C SER A 234 19.73 -25.79 -22.29
N ASP A 235 20.52 -26.79 -21.89
CA ASP A 235 20.03 -27.99 -21.21
C ASP A 235 19.83 -27.73 -19.71
N ILE A 236 20.66 -26.86 -19.12
CA ILE A 236 20.43 -26.35 -17.75
C ILE A 236 19.13 -25.52 -17.72
N ARG A 237 18.94 -24.62 -18.70
CA ARG A 237 17.72 -23.81 -18.84
C ARG A 237 16.48 -24.63 -19.20
N ALA A 238 16.62 -25.81 -19.80
CA ALA A 238 15.50 -26.71 -20.08
C ALA A 238 14.92 -27.37 -18.82
N THR A 239 15.63 -27.36 -17.69
CA THR A 239 15.21 -28.02 -16.43
C THR A 239 14.67 -27.06 -15.36
N ARG A 240 14.24 -25.86 -15.74
CA ARG A 240 13.70 -24.86 -14.80
C ARG A 240 12.43 -25.38 -14.11
N ARG A 241 12.48 -25.43 -12.78
CA ARG A 241 11.35 -25.81 -11.93
C ARG A 241 10.63 -24.57 -11.42
N SER A 242 9.35 -24.73 -11.08
CA SER A 242 8.57 -23.71 -10.38
C SER A 242 8.64 -23.93 -8.87
N VAL A 243 9.85 -24.04 -8.31
CA VAL A 243 10.08 -24.32 -6.88
C VAL A 243 11.08 -23.33 -6.30
N ALA A 244 10.73 -22.72 -5.18
CA ALA A 244 11.62 -21.81 -4.49
C ALA A 244 12.61 -22.59 -3.60
N PRO A 245 13.81 -22.04 -3.32
CA PRO A 245 14.66 -22.58 -2.26
C PRO A 245 13.93 -22.51 -0.91
N SER A 246 14.24 -23.45 -0.01
CA SER A 246 13.77 -23.34 1.37
C SER A 246 14.36 -22.10 2.05
N SER A 247 13.74 -21.65 3.15
CA SER A 247 14.27 -20.55 3.95
C SER A 247 15.69 -20.83 4.47
N THR A 248 15.99 -22.08 4.84
CA THR A 248 17.33 -22.50 5.27
C THR A 248 18.33 -22.51 4.13
N GLN A 249 17.97 -23.03 2.95
CA GLN A 249 18.83 -23.00 1.77
C GLN A 249 19.20 -21.56 1.40
N LEU A 250 18.20 -20.67 1.33
CA LEU A 250 18.42 -19.26 1.01
C LEU A 250 19.28 -18.56 2.06
N TYR A 251 18.99 -18.77 3.35
CA TYR A 251 19.78 -18.20 4.45
C TYR A 251 21.24 -18.65 4.39
N MET A 252 21.49 -19.95 4.22
CA MET A 252 22.82 -20.54 4.16
C MET A 252 23.60 -20.03 2.94
N ALA A 253 22.99 -20.04 1.76
CA ALA A 253 23.60 -19.54 0.53
C ALA A 253 23.99 -18.06 0.63
N ARG A 254 23.09 -17.22 1.16
CA ARG A 254 23.36 -15.77 1.35
C ARG A 254 24.46 -15.54 2.38
N THR A 255 24.36 -16.14 3.56
CA THR A 255 25.34 -15.95 4.65
C THR A 255 26.74 -16.39 4.25
N MET A 256 26.85 -17.55 3.60
CA MET A 256 28.13 -18.03 3.07
C MET A 256 28.65 -17.10 1.96
N THR A 257 27.81 -16.66 1.03
CA THR A 257 28.21 -15.71 -0.02
C THR A 257 28.66 -14.37 0.55
N GLU A 258 27.99 -13.85 1.57
CA GLU A 258 28.38 -12.62 2.27
C GLU A 258 29.75 -12.76 2.94
N SER A 259 30.02 -13.92 3.56
CA SER A 259 31.33 -14.20 4.17
C SER A 259 32.48 -14.18 3.17
N LEU A 260 32.23 -14.51 1.89
CA LEU A 260 33.23 -14.47 0.82
C LEU A 260 33.65 -13.05 0.46
N ILE A 261 32.73 -12.08 0.58
CA ILE A 261 32.94 -10.70 0.11
C ILE A 261 33.01 -9.66 1.24
N SER A 262 32.77 -10.07 2.49
CA SER A 262 32.80 -9.19 3.66
C SER A 262 34.20 -8.61 3.91
N GLU A 263 34.24 -7.31 4.21
CA GLU A 263 35.44 -6.60 4.64
C GLU A 263 35.61 -6.64 6.17
N ARG A 264 34.54 -6.95 6.89
CA ARG A 264 34.49 -7.06 8.35
C ARG A 264 34.60 -8.52 8.78
N SER A 265 35.72 -9.16 8.49
CA SER A 265 36.02 -10.46 9.08
C SER A 265 36.74 -10.26 10.41
N GLY A 266 36.20 -10.81 11.50
CA GLY A 266 36.88 -10.87 12.81
C GLY A 266 38.12 -11.78 12.81
N SER A 267 38.35 -12.51 11.71
CA SER A 267 39.53 -13.31 11.42
C SER A 267 40.56 -12.51 10.62
N LYS A 268 41.85 -12.78 10.84
CA LYS A 268 42.99 -12.07 10.20
C LYS A 268 43.06 -12.19 8.66
N LYS A 269 42.18 -12.94 7.99
CA LYS A 269 42.28 -13.26 6.56
C LYS A 269 41.01 -12.84 5.82
N ILE A 270 41.13 -11.77 5.04
CA ILE A 270 40.07 -11.24 4.18
C ILE A 270 39.98 -12.10 2.92
N LEU A 271 38.94 -12.96 2.83
CA LEU A 271 38.71 -13.87 1.69
C LEU A 271 38.49 -13.13 0.37
N ARG A 272 37.86 -11.94 0.44
CA ARG A 272 37.58 -11.08 -0.72
C ARG A 272 38.82 -10.83 -1.61
N LYS A 273 40.00 -10.69 -1.00
CA LYS A 273 41.26 -10.43 -1.73
C LYS A 273 41.72 -11.60 -2.60
N ASP A 274 41.24 -12.81 -2.31
CA ASP A 274 41.55 -14.02 -3.07
C ASP A 274 40.56 -14.26 -4.22
N ILE A 275 39.60 -13.35 -4.46
CA ILE A 275 38.56 -13.44 -5.49
C ILE A 275 38.74 -12.29 -6.50
N GLU A 276 38.70 -12.58 -7.80
CA GLU A 276 38.78 -11.54 -8.84
C GLU A 276 37.56 -10.61 -8.81
N SER A 277 37.77 -9.32 -9.11
CA SER A 277 36.73 -8.27 -9.05
C SER A 277 35.43 -8.64 -9.77
N LYS A 278 35.54 -9.23 -10.98
CA LYS A 278 34.38 -9.64 -11.78
C LYS A 278 33.48 -10.66 -11.07
N TYR A 279 34.03 -11.53 -10.22
CA TYR A 279 33.23 -12.49 -9.47
C TYR A 279 32.69 -11.85 -8.19
N VAL A 280 33.46 -10.97 -7.54
CA VAL A 280 32.99 -10.19 -6.39
C VAL A 280 31.73 -9.39 -6.75
N GLU A 281 31.71 -8.74 -7.92
CA GLU A 281 30.52 -8.03 -8.42
C GLU A 281 29.32 -8.96 -8.63
N ARG A 282 29.54 -10.18 -9.17
CA ARG A 282 28.47 -11.17 -9.36
C ARG A 282 27.93 -11.71 -8.02
N LEU A 283 28.82 -11.96 -7.04
CA LEU A 283 28.44 -12.37 -5.68
C LEU A 283 27.62 -11.26 -4.98
N ALA A 284 28.07 -10.01 -5.09
CA ALA A 284 27.35 -8.86 -4.57
C ALA A 284 25.98 -8.68 -5.26
N ASN A 285 25.90 -8.90 -6.57
CA ASN A 285 24.63 -8.85 -7.28
C ASN A 285 23.66 -9.93 -6.81
N PHE A 286 24.13 -11.18 -6.62
CA PHE A 286 23.30 -12.26 -6.06
C PHE A 286 22.76 -11.87 -4.67
N LEU A 287 23.60 -11.33 -3.79
CA LEU A 287 23.17 -10.86 -2.47
C LEU A 287 22.16 -9.71 -2.54
N ARG A 288 22.30 -8.81 -3.51
CA ARG A 288 21.36 -7.70 -3.72
C ARG A 288 20.00 -8.19 -4.19
N ILE A 289 19.94 -9.02 -5.24
CA ILE A 289 18.65 -9.49 -5.77
C ILE A 289 17.95 -10.45 -4.80
N SER A 290 18.71 -11.33 -4.13
CA SER A 290 18.15 -12.33 -3.21
C SER A 290 17.73 -11.76 -1.86
N PHE A 291 18.02 -10.49 -1.59
CA PHE A 291 17.54 -9.80 -0.39
C PHE A 291 16.01 -9.69 -0.36
N HIS A 292 15.39 -9.51 -1.53
CA HIS A 292 13.94 -9.34 -1.65
C HIS A 292 13.17 -10.66 -1.81
N TRP A 293 13.85 -11.78 -2.03
CA TRP A 293 13.21 -13.07 -2.28
C TRP A 293 12.29 -13.54 -1.14
N PRO A 294 12.65 -13.42 0.16
CA PRO A 294 11.74 -13.80 1.24
C PRO A 294 10.40 -13.05 1.17
N ALA A 295 10.45 -11.74 0.92
CA ALA A 295 9.28 -10.88 0.80
C ALA A 295 8.41 -11.26 -0.42
N LEU A 296 9.05 -11.56 -1.55
CA LEU A 296 8.34 -12.03 -2.75
C LEU A 296 7.72 -13.43 -2.59
N LEU A 297 8.37 -14.32 -1.85
CA LEU A 297 7.86 -15.67 -1.59
C LEU A 297 6.75 -15.71 -0.53
N ALA A 298 6.76 -14.76 0.41
CA ALA A 298 5.72 -14.52 1.41
C ALA A 298 4.84 -13.32 1.01
N PHE A 299 4.42 -13.28 -0.26
CA PHE A 299 3.79 -12.10 -0.83
C PHE A 299 2.54 -11.64 -0.11
N SER A 300 1.58 -12.55 0.15
CA SER A 300 0.33 -12.19 0.82
C SER A 300 0.56 -11.46 2.14
N GLU A 301 1.50 -11.95 2.96
CA GLU A 301 1.87 -11.32 4.22
C GLU A 301 2.59 -9.98 4.00
N THR A 302 3.59 -9.96 3.11
CA THR A 302 4.35 -8.75 2.77
C THR A 302 3.45 -7.64 2.22
N LEU A 303 2.49 -7.99 1.37
CA LEU A 303 1.54 -7.05 0.77
C LEU A 303 0.64 -6.44 1.84
N SER A 304 0.16 -7.26 2.79
CA SER A 304 -0.60 -6.78 3.95
C SER A 304 0.24 -5.82 4.80
N GLU A 305 1.51 -6.14 5.06
CA GLU A 305 2.40 -5.31 5.88
C GLU A 305 2.75 -3.98 5.19
N CYS A 306 3.01 -3.97 3.88
CA CYS A 306 3.28 -2.73 3.14
C CYS A 306 2.06 -1.80 3.02
N CYS A 307 0.85 -2.28 3.29
CA CYS A 307 -0.40 -1.50 3.23
C CYS A 307 -1.04 -1.30 4.61
N GLU A 308 -0.26 -1.46 5.68
CA GLU A 308 -0.76 -1.45 7.04
C GLU A 308 -1.15 -0.03 7.50
N LEU A 309 -2.45 0.24 7.54
CA LEU A 309 -3.04 1.54 7.92
C LEU A 309 -3.92 1.47 9.17
N SER A 310 -3.97 0.33 9.88
CA SER A 310 -4.81 0.15 11.08
C SER A 310 -4.52 1.14 12.20
N GLN A 311 -3.28 1.62 12.29
CA GLN A 311 -2.81 2.51 13.35
C GLN A 311 -3.43 3.91 13.28
N LEU A 312 -4.15 4.25 12.20
CA LEU A 312 -4.90 5.49 12.09
C LEU A 312 -6.07 5.57 13.08
N TRP A 313 -6.64 4.43 13.50
CA TRP A 313 -7.77 4.40 14.42
C TRP A 313 -7.35 4.33 15.91
N PHE A 314 -6.30 3.55 16.23
CA PHE A 314 -5.89 3.27 17.60
C PHE A 314 -5.31 4.49 18.32
N ARG A 315 -5.69 4.64 19.60
CA ARG A 315 -5.42 5.87 20.38
C ARG A 315 -5.23 5.66 21.88
N GLU A 316 -4.93 4.43 22.30
CA GLU A 316 -4.73 4.05 23.71
C GLU A 316 -3.72 4.91 24.46
N PHE A 317 -2.64 5.33 23.78
CA PHE A 317 -1.67 6.25 24.37
C PHE A 317 -2.33 7.56 24.83
N TYR A 318 -3.18 8.16 23.99
CA TYR A 318 -3.86 9.40 24.33
C TYR A 318 -4.95 9.19 25.38
N LEU A 319 -5.65 8.05 25.35
CA LEU A 319 -6.63 7.69 26.38
C LEU A 319 -5.96 7.60 27.76
N GLU A 320 -4.80 6.93 27.85
CA GLU A 320 -4.01 6.87 29.08
C GLU A 320 -3.59 8.26 29.57
N MET A 321 -3.16 9.15 28.66
CA MET A 321 -2.79 10.53 29.02
C MET A 321 -3.95 11.37 29.53
N THR A 322 -5.20 10.96 29.30
CA THR A 322 -6.36 11.63 29.92
C THR A 322 -6.53 11.31 31.40
N MET A 323 -5.75 10.37 31.95
CA MET A 323 -5.80 9.94 33.35
C MET A 323 -7.22 9.54 33.79
N GLY A 324 -7.91 8.75 32.95
CA GLY A 324 -9.25 8.24 33.23
C GLY A 324 -10.40 9.24 32.99
N ARG A 325 -10.12 10.46 32.51
CA ARG A 325 -11.17 11.43 32.16
C ARG A 325 -11.96 11.01 30.91
N ARG A 326 -11.30 10.33 29.97
CA ARG A 326 -11.91 9.76 28.76
C ARG A 326 -11.81 8.24 28.81
N ILE A 327 -12.95 7.58 28.61
CA ILE A 327 -12.98 6.13 28.35
C ILE A 327 -12.75 5.87 26.86
N GLN A 328 -13.28 6.74 26.00
CA GLN A 328 -13.02 6.75 24.55
C GLN A 328 -13.18 8.19 24.01
N PHE A 329 -12.56 8.49 22.87
CA PHE A 329 -12.72 9.76 22.17
C PHE A 329 -13.94 9.72 21.21
N PRO A 330 -14.63 10.86 21.03
CA PRO A 330 -15.71 10.97 20.04
C PRO A 330 -15.23 10.76 18.60
N ILE A 331 -16.17 10.42 17.71
CA ILE A 331 -15.88 10.05 16.31
C ILE A 331 -15.26 11.19 15.49
N ASP A 332 -15.52 12.45 15.84
CA ASP A 332 -14.95 13.62 15.14
C ASP A 332 -13.46 13.84 15.45
N MET A 333 -12.89 13.04 16.35
CA MET A 333 -11.44 12.94 16.61
C MET A 333 -10.80 11.69 15.97
N SER A 334 -11.61 10.80 15.38
CA SER A 334 -11.15 9.54 14.79
C SER A 334 -10.74 9.72 13.33
N MET A 335 -9.52 9.34 12.97
CA MET A 335 -8.98 9.59 11.62
C MET A 335 -9.84 8.98 10.50
N PRO A 336 -10.27 7.71 10.55
CA PRO A 336 -11.15 7.15 9.53
C PRO A 336 -12.40 8.00 9.31
N TRP A 337 -13.08 8.41 10.39
CA TRP A 337 -14.28 9.24 10.28
C TRP A 337 -13.97 10.67 9.84
N ILE A 338 -12.89 11.31 10.31
CA ILE A 338 -12.48 12.64 9.85
C ILE A 338 -12.31 12.67 8.33
N LEU A 339 -11.70 11.64 7.75
CA LEU A 339 -11.49 11.54 6.30
C LEU A 339 -12.82 11.24 5.57
N THR A 340 -13.63 10.29 6.06
CA THR A 340 -14.94 9.98 5.47
C THR A 340 -15.89 11.18 5.52
N ASP A 341 -16.00 11.85 6.66
CA ASP A 341 -16.90 12.98 6.86
C ASP A 341 -16.48 14.20 6.02
N TYR A 342 -15.17 14.40 5.84
CA TYR A 342 -14.68 15.44 4.94
C TYR A 342 -15.14 15.22 3.48
N ILE A 343 -15.19 13.98 2.99
CA ILE A 343 -15.76 13.69 1.66
C ILE A 343 -17.25 14.08 1.61
N LEU A 344 -18.00 13.72 2.65
CA LEU A 344 -19.45 13.99 2.72
C LEU A 344 -19.78 15.49 2.82
N ILE A 345 -18.95 16.26 3.54
CA ILE A 345 -19.14 17.70 3.73
C ILE A 345 -18.64 18.51 2.53
N SER A 346 -17.46 18.18 2.01
CA SER A 346 -16.89 18.92 0.86
C SER A 346 -17.70 18.71 -0.41
N GLN A 347 -18.37 17.56 -0.53
CA GLN A 347 -19.08 17.12 -1.73
C GLN A 347 -18.22 17.26 -3.00
N ASP A 348 -16.89 17.11 -2.86
CA ASP A 348 -15.97 17.19 -3.98
C ASP A 348 -16.19 15.99 -4.91
N PRO A 349 -16.59 16.21 -6.18
CA PRO A 349 -16.80 15.13 -7.14
C PRO A 349 -15.55 14.30 -7.43
N ALA A 350 -14.35 14.83 -7.14
CA ALA A 350 -13.09 14.10 -7.25
C ALA A 350 -12.92 13.05 -6.14
N LEU A 351 -13.44 13.33 -4.93
CA LEU A 351 -13.22 12.51 -3.73
C LEU A 351 -14.37 11.56 -3.43
N ILE A 352 -15.58 11.81 -3.94
CA ILE A 352 -16.78 11.02 -3.58
C ILE A 352 -16.61 9.51 -3.82
N GLU A 353 -15.91 9.11 -4.88
CA GLU A 353 -15.66 7.71 -5.23
C GLU A 353 -14.63 7.04 -4.31
N SER A 354 -13.90 7.82 -3.50
CA SER A 354 -12.92 7.33 -2.54
C SER A 354 -13.51 6.90 -1.20
N ILE A 355 -14.82 7.10 -0.98
CA ILE A 355 -15.42 6.98 0.35
C ILE A 355 -15.29 5.57 0.96
N PHE A 356 -15.40 4.52 0.15
CA PHE A 356 -15.30 3.15 0.64
C PHE A 356 -13.89 2.77 1.05
N TYR A 357 -12.85 3.34 0.42
CA TYR A 357 -11.48 3.13 0.84
C TYR A 357 -11.21 3.71 2.23
N GLN A 358 -11.90 4.80 2.59
CA GLN A 358 -11.79 5.38 3.93
C GLN A 358 -12.54 4.57 4.98
N LEU A 359 -13.73 4.05 4.64
CA LEU A 359 -14.45 3.12 5.51
C LEU A 359 -13.71 1.79 5.70
N ASP A 360 -12.93 1.36 4.71
CA ASP A 360 -12.10 0.16 4.79
C ASP A 360 -10.98 0.26 5.84
N LEU A 361 -10.60 1.46 6.29
CA LEU A 361 -9.65 1.64 7.41
C LEU A 361 -10.17 0.99 8.70
N TYR A 362 -11.49 0.88 8.88
CA TYR A 362 -12.06 0.14 10.00
C TYR A 362 -11.85 -1.37 9.86
N ASN A 363 -11.82 -1.91 8.64
CA ASN A 363 -11.47 -3.32 8.42
C ASN A 363 -10.03 -3.58 8.84
N ASP A 364 -9.10 -2.67 8.55
CA ASP A 364 -7.70 -2.76 8.99
C ASP A 364 -7.61 -2.76 10.52
N ALA A 365 -8.26 -1.79 11.17
CA ALA A 365 -8.28 -1.67 12.63
C ALA A 365 -8.88 -2.93 13.29
N ALA A 366 -10.01 -3.41 12.80
CA ALA A 366 -10.66 -4.62 13.31
C ALA A 366 -9.80 -5.87 13.12
N HIS A 367 -9.20 -6.04 11.94
CA HIS A 367 -8.30 -7.15 11.67
C HIS A 367 -7.10 -7.12 12.63
N TYR A 368 -6.50 -5.95 12.82
CA TYR A 368 -5.35 -5.77 13.71
C TYR A 368 -5.71 -6.03 15.18
N ALA A 369 -6.86 -5.55 15.65
CA ALA A 369 -7.38 -5.79 16.99
C ALA A 369 -7.54 -7.30 17.27
N LEU A 370 -8.08 -8.05 16.31
CA LEU A 370 -8.33 -9.49 16.46
C LEU A 370 -7.09 -10.35 16.27
N LYS A 371 -6.23 -10.05 15.29
CA LYS A 371 -5.11 -10.93 14.89
C LYS A 371 -3.78 -10.56 15.52
N LYS A 372 -3.50 -9.26 15.70
CA LYS A 372 -2.24 -8.76 16.25
C LYS A 372 -2.38 -8.46 17.75
N PHE A 373 -3.26 -7.55 18.15
CA PHE A 373 -3.46 -7.24 19.58
C PHE A 373 -4.14 -8.38 20.35
N LYS A 374 -5.03 -9.12 19.69
CA LYS A 374 -5.83 -10.19 20.28
C LYS A 374 -6.59 -9.68 21.51
N LYS A 375 -7.35 -8.60 21.32
CA LYS A 375 -8.16 -7.96 22.36
C LYS A 375 -9.58 -7.74 21.85
N GLN A 376 -10.54 -8.29 22.56
CA GLN A 376 -11.95 -8.21 22.21
C GLN A 376 -12.50 -6.79 22.33
N PHE A 377 -12.23 -6.11 23.46
CA PHE A 377 -12.76 -4.76 23.69
C PHE A 377 -12.36 -3.76 22.59
N LEU A 378 -11.14 -3.88 22.03
CA LEU A 378 -10.72 -3.04 20.90
C LEU A 378 -11.58 -3.30 19.65
N TYR A 379 -11.94 -4.55 19.38
CA TYR A 379 -12.86 -4.86 18.28
C TYR A 379 -14.28 -4.35 18.58
N ASP A 380 -14.76 -4.53 19.80
CA ASP A 380 -16.09 -4.05 20.22
C ASP A 380 -16.21 -2.52 20.05
N GLU A 381 -15.15 -1.78 20.36
CA GLU A 381 -15.09 -0.32 20.16
C GLU A 381 -15.03 0.07 18.67
N VAL A 382 -14.22 -0.62 17.85
CA VAL A 382 -14.21 -0.43 16.39
C VAL A 382 -15.61 -0.69 15.81
N GLU A 383 -16.27 -1.77 16.24
CA GLU A 383 -17.61 -2.14 15.79
C GLU A 383 -18.66 -1.10 16.18
N ALA A 384 -18.63 -0.63 17.44
CA ALA A 384 -19.52 0.41 17.93
C ALA A 384 -19.36 1.73 17.15
N GLU A 385 -18.11 2.13 16.88
CA GLU A 385 -17.82 3.32 16.08
C GLU A 385 -18.29 3.17 14.63
N VAL A 386 -18.04 2.02 13.99
CA VAL A 386 -18.53 1.73 12.64
C VAL A 386 -20.04 1.81 12.57
N ASN A 387 -20.77 1.24 13.54
CA ASN A 387 -22.24 1.29 13.53
C ASN A 387 -22.74 2.75 13.53
N LEU A 388 -22.19 3.60 14.40
CA LEU A 388 -22.56 5.01 14.48
C LEU A 388 -22.18 5.79 13.22
N CYS A 389 -20.94 5.63 12.76
CA CYS A 389 -20.41 6.31 11.58
C CYS A 389 -21.14 5.89 10.31
N PHE A 390 -21.47 4.60 10.17
CA PHE A 390 -22.17 4.07 9.00
C PHE A 390 -23.61 4.58 8.92
N ASP A 391 -24.33 4.67 10.05
CA ASP A 391 -25.66 5.28 10.09
C ASP A 391 -25.64 6.75 9.66
N GLN A 392 -24.65 7.51 10.13
CA GLN A 392 -24.45 8.90 9.72
C GLN A 392 -24.06 9.01 8.24
N PHE A 393 -23.20 8.13 7.75
CA PHE A 393 -22.82 8.06 6.34
C PHE A 393 -24.05 7.84 5.46
N VAL A 394 -24.86 6.82 5.74
CA VAL A 394 -26.06 6.51 4.96
C VAL A 394 -27.05 7.68 5.02
N PHE A 395 -27.22 8.33 6.17
CA PHE A 395 -28.07 9.52 6.29
C PHE A 395 -27.56 10.68 5.41
N LYS A 396 -26.31 11.12 5.62
CA LYS A 396 -25.72 12.26 4.90
C LYS A 396 -25.65 12.01 3.39
N MET A 397 -25.25 10.80 3.00
CA MET A 397 -25.19 10.42 1.59
C MET A 397 -26.57 10.42 0.94
N SER A 398 -27.59 9.84 1.59
CA SER A 398 -28.95 9.80 1.02
C SER A 398 -29.54 11.19 0.85
N ASP A 399 -29.31 12.08 1.83
CA ASP A 399 -29.75 13.48 1.76
C ASP A 399 -29.04 14.23 0.63
N ALA A 400 -27.73 14.06 0.49
CA ALA A 400 -26.93 14.66 -0.58
C ALA A 400 -27.38 14.18 -1.97
N VAL A 401 -27.60 12.87 -2.13
CA VAL A 401 -28.10 12.27 -3.39
C VAL A 401 -29.47 12.82 -3.75
N PHE A 402 -30.42 12.79 -2.81
CA PHE A 402 -31.77 13.30 -3.04
C PHE A 402 -31.75 14.78 -3.42
N THR A 403 -31.00 15.60 -2.66
CA THR A 403 -30.86 17.03 -2.90
C THR A 403 -30.26 17.31 -4.28
N TYR A 404 -29.21 16.60 -4.66
CA TYR A 404 -28.55 16.73 -5.96
C TYR A 404 -29.53 16.43 -7.11
N TYR A 405 -30.21 15.28 -7.10
CA TYR A 405 -31.13 14.93 -8.18
C TYR A 405 -32.39 15.81 -8.20
N LYS A 406 -32.86 16.29 -7.05
CA LYS A 406 -33.94 17.29 -6.98
C LYS A 406 -33.54 18.61 -7.62
N GLN A 407 -32.33 19.12 -7.31
CA GLN A 407 -31.79 20.34 -7.93
C GLN A 407 -31.57 20.15 -9.44
N LEU A 408 -31.06 18.99 -9.85
CA LEU A 408 -30.85 18.68 -11.26
C LEU A 408 -32.17 18.65 -12.04
N ALA A 409 -33.19 17.96 -11.53
CA ALA A 409 -34.53 17.95 -12.13
C ALA A 409 -35.14 19.36 -12.20
N SER A 410 -35.02 20.13 -11.12
CA SER A 410 -35.50 21.53 -11.07
C SER A 410 -34.82 22.40 -12.12
N ASN A 411 -33.50 22.26 -12.29
CA ASN A 411 -32.76 22.95 -13.32
C ASN A 411 -33.18 22.48 -14.73
N MET A 412 -33.37 21.18 -14.96
CA MET A 412 -33.78 20.66 -16.28
C MET A 412 -35.16 21.18 -16.72
N LEU A 413 -36.09 21.32 -15.77
CA LEU A 413 -37.47 21.75 -16.04
C LEU A 413 -37.64 23.28 -16.10
N LEU A 414 -36.69 24.04 -15.55
CA LEU A 414 -36.76 25.51 -15.57
C LEU A 414 -36.59 26.05 -17.00
N ASP A 415 -37.53 26.91 -17.41
CA ASP A 415 -37.63 27.45 -18.77
C ASP A 415 -36.31 28.10 -19.24
N LYS A 416 -35.95 27.82 -20.49
CA LYS A 416 -34.68 28.26 -21.07
C LYS A 416 -34.67 29.76 -21.38
N ARG A 417 -35.81 30.34 -21.77
CA ARG A 417 -35.90 31.78 -22.05
C ARG A 417 -35.78 32.56 -20.75
N PHE A 418 -36.50 32.13 -19.71
CA PHE A 418 -36.38 32.70 -18.37
C PHE A 418 -34.94 32.73 -17.86
N LYS A 419 -34.19 31.64 -18.01
CA LYS A 419 -32.76 31.60 -17.66
C LYS A 419 -31.92 32.63 -18.45
N ALA A 420 -32.18 32.75 -19.75
CA ALA A 420 -31.47 33.70 -20.61
C ALA A 420 -31.78 35.15 -20.21
N ASP A 421 -33.04 35.46 -19.89
CA ASP A 421 -33.45 36.78 -19.44
C ASP A 421 -32.82 37.14 -18.08
N CYS A 422 -32.81 36.21 -17.13
CA CYS A 422 -32.08 36.38 -15.87
C CYS A 422 -30.59 36.66 -16.10
N GLN A 423 -29.95 35.90 -16.99
CA GLN A 423 -28.54 36.09 -17.31
C GLN A 423 -28.29 37.47 -17.96
N ALA A 424 -29.17 37.94 -18.84
CA ALA A 424 -29.09 39.27 -19.44
C ALA A 424 -29.22 40.39 -18.40
N LEU A 425 -29.98 40.15 -17.32
CA LEU A 425 -30.11 41.03 -16.16
C LEU A 425 -28.96 40.88 -15.14
N GLY A 426 -27.96 40.04 -15.41
CA GLY A 426 -26.85 39.76 -14.49
C GLY A 426 -27.20 38.82 -13.34
N ILE A 427 -28.38 38.18 -13.36
CA ILE A 427 -28.84 37.21 -12.37
C ILE A 427 -28.40 35.81 -12.80
N THR A 428 -27.43 35.23 -12.08
CA THR A 428 -26.93 33.88 -12.39
C THR A 428 -27.72 32.82 -11.63
N ILE A 429 -28.51 32.03 -12.35
CA ILE A 429 -29.14 30.82 -11.81
C ILE A 429 -28.10 29.69 -11.83
N ARG A 430 -27.62 29.29 -10.65
CA ARG A 430 -26.56 28.28 -10.53
C ARG A 430 -27.11 26.89 -10.86
N ALA A 431 -26.45 26.22 -11.80
CA ALA A 431 -26.66 24.80 -12.02
C ALA A 431 -25.95 23.98 -10.91
N PRO A 432 -26.52 22.84 -10.48
CA PRO A 432 -25.80 21.94 -9.59
C PRO A 432 -24.55 21.39 -10.29
N PRO A 433 -23.39 21.31 -9.61
CA PRO A 433 -22.16 20.77 -10.17
C PRO A 433 -22.30 19.27 -10.44
N HIS A 434 -21.69 18.76 -11.51
CA HIS A 434 -21.73 17.33 -11.81
C HIS A 434 -21.13 16.49 -10.67
N CYS A 435 -21.95 15.61 -10.07
CA CYS A 435 -21.54 14.69 -9.01
C CYS A 435 -21.59 13.23 -9.48
N ARG A 436 -20.63 12.41 -9.02
CA ARG A 436 -20.48 11.00 -9.42
C ARG A 436 -21.06 10.04 -8.38
N TYR A 437 -22.37 10.12 -8.12
CA TYR A 437 -23.04 9.23 -7.17
C TYR A 437 -23.31 7.82 -7.70
N GLU A 438 -23.27 7.63 -9.02
CA GLU A 438 -23.63 6.36 -9.67
C GLU A 438 -22.83 5.17 -9.14
N THR A 439 -21.51 5.30 -9.00
CA THR A 439 -20.63 4.23 -8.50
C THR A 439 -20.99 3.82 -7.07
N LEU A 440 -21.40 4.78 -6.22
CA LEU A 440 -21.87 4.51 -4.86
C LEU A 440 -23.25 3.84 -4.88
N LEU A 441 -24.18 4.33 -5.71
CA LEU A 441 -25.53 3.79 -5.84
C LEU A 441 -25.56 2.38 -6.46
N CYS A 442 -24.51 2.00 -7.19
CA CYS A 442 -24.34 0.65 -7.73
C CYS A 442 -23.86 -0.38 -6.69
N GLN A 443 -23.42 0.04 -5.50
CA GLN A 443 -22.90 -0.90 -4.50
C GLN A 443 -24.00 -1.76 -3.86
N ARG A 444 -23.89 -3.08 -4.02
CA ARG A 444 -24.78 -4.10 -3.44
C ARG A 444 -24.13 -4.95 -2.34
N HIS A 445 -22.80 -4.96 -2.27
CA HIS A 445 -22.01 -5.87 -1.42
C HIS A 445 -20.78 -5.17 -0.82
N VAL A 446 -20.98 -4.07 -0.09
CA VAL A 446 -19.89 -3.40 0.62
C VAL A 446 -19.41 -4.31 1.75
N GLN A 447 -18.14 -4.70 1.73
CA GLN A 447 -17.53 -5.54 2.77
C GLN A 447 -17.06 -4.67 3.92
N LEU A 448 -17.68 -4.80 5.09
CA LEU A 448 -17.33 -4.03 6.28
C LEU A 448 -17.51 -4.87 7.54
N LEU A 449 -16.44 -5.04 8.30
CA LEU A 449 -16.36 -5.86 9.51
C LEU A 449 -16.89 -7.29 9.31
N GLY A 450 -16.65 -7.87 8.14
CA GLY A 450 -17.12 -9.20 7.76
C GLY A 450 -18.59 -9.26 7.33
N ARG A 451 -19.33 -8.14 7.34
CA ARG A 451 -20.68 -8.04 6.77
C ARG A 451 -20.61 -7.69 5.28
N SER A 452 -21.59 -8.19 4.52
CA SER A 452 -21.89 -7.72 3.16
C SER A 452 -23.10 -6.79 3.21
N ILE A 453 -22.88 -5.49 3.01
CA ILE A 453 -23.92 -4.46 3.13
C ILE A 453 -24.44 -4.04 1.75
N ASP A 454 -25.75 -4.09 1.56
CA ASP A 454 -26.43 -3.55 0.38
C ASP A 454 -26.72 -2.06 0.56
N LEU A 455 -25.76 -1.23 0.16
CA LEU A 455 -25.88 0.22 0.26
C LEU A 455 -27.02 0.76 -0.61
N ASN A 456 -27.19 0.22 -1.82
CA ASN A 456 -28.27 0.65 -2.70
C ASN A 456 -29.64 0.49 -2.04
N ARG A 457 -29.88 -0.63 -1.37
CA ARG A 457 -31.13 -0.84 -0.64
C ARG A 457 -31.33 0.21 0.46
N LEU A 458 -30.30 0.47 1.27
CA LEU A 458 -30.38 1.43 2.38
C LEU A 458 -30.63 2.87 1.89
N VAL A 459 -29.92 3.27 0.83
CA VAL A 459 -30.10 4.60 0.22
C VAL A 459 -31.48 4.71 -0.44
N SER A 460 -31.95 3.67 -1.14
CA SER A 460 -33.26 3.65 -1.78
C SER A 460 -34.41 3.82 -0.77
N GLN A 461 -34.33 3.17 0.39
CA GLN A 461 -35.33 3.32 1.45
C GLN A 461 -35.45 4.78 1.93
N ARG A 462 -34.32 5.47 2.11
CA ARG A 462 -34.29 6.86 2.55
C ARG A 462 -34.74 7.82 1.44
N ILE A 463 -34.30 7.60 0.20
CA ILE A 463 -34.74 8.40 -0.95
C ILE A 463 -36.26 8.28 -1.14
N ASN A 464 -36.83 7.08 -1.02
CA ASN A 464 -38.27 6.89 -1.10
C ASN A 464 -39.02 7.69 -0.03
N THR A 465 -38.50 7.72 1.20
CA THR A 465 -39.07 8.53 2.29
C THR A 465 -39.00 10.02 1.95
N SER A 466 -37.87 10.51 1.42
CA SER A 466 -37.71 11.90 1.00
C SER A 466 -38.62 12.29 -0.17
N LEU A 467 -38.87 11.37 -1.11
CA LEU A 467 -39.80 11.56 -2.21
C LEU A 467 -41.24 11.71 -1.72
N ILE A 468 -41.71 10.79 -0.86
CA ILE A 468 -43.04 10.86 -0.25
C ILE A 468 -43.21 12.19 0.47
N ARG A 469 -42.23 12.54 1.33
CA ARG A 469 -42.26 13.82 2.05
C ARG A 469 -42.30 15.03 1.11
N ALA A 470 -41.59 15.00 -0.01
CA ALA A 470 -41.60 16.10 -0.98
C ALA A 470 -42.96 16.24 -1.68
N ILE A 471 -43.65 15.13 -1.94
CA ILE A 471 -45.02 15.11 -2.48
C ILE A 471 -45.98 15.67 -1.44
N ASP A 472 -45.91 15.21 -0.19
CA ASP A 472 -46.77 15.69 0.91
C ASP A 472 -46.62 17.20 1.11
N VAL A 473 -45.40 17.73 1.03
CA VAL A 473 -45.14 19.17 1.11
C VAL A 473 -45.76 19.92 -0.08
N ALA A 474 -45.72 19.36 -1.29
CA ALA A 474 -46.34 19.98 -2.45
C ALA A 474 -47.87 20.00 -2.35
N ILE A 475 -48.47 18.90 -1.90
CA ILE A 475 -49.93 18.80 -1.66
C ILE A 475 -50.35 19.77 -0.55
N SER A 476 -49.66 19.74 0.59
CA SER A 476 -49.95 20.64 1.72
C SER A 476 -49.85 22.10 1.32
N LYS A 477 -48.89 22.45 0.45
CA LYS A 477 -48.77 23.80 -0.09
C LYS A 477 -49.98 24.18 -0.94
N PHE A 478 -50.43 23.29 -1.83
CA PHE A 478 -51.63 23.52 -2.62
C PHE A 478 -52.89 23.66 -1.74
N GLU A 479 -53.06 22.81 -0.72
CA GLU A 479 -54.20 22.88 0.21
C GLU A 479 -54.22 24.16 1.05
N SER A 480 -53.06 24.78 1.26
CA SER A 480 -52.92 26.03 2.02
C SER A 480 -53.10 27.31 1.19
N GLU A 481 -53.15 27.19 -0.14
CA GLU A 481 -53.23 28.32 -1.06
C GLU A 481 -54.59 28.39 -1.77
N GLU A 482 -54.91 29.56 -2.33
CA GLU A 482 -56.13 29.74 -3.11
C GLU A 482 -56.12 28.86 -4.38
N LEU A 483 -57.29 28.63 -4.97
CA LEU A 483 -57.43 27.82 -6.19
C LEU A 483 -56.57 28.35 -7.35
N SER A 484 -56.23 29.65 -7.39
CA SER A 484 -55.33 30.24 -8.39
C SER A 484 -53.89 29.69 -8.35
N SER A 485 -53.51 28.99 -7.28
CA SER A 485 -52.19 28.34 -7.15
C SER A 485 -52.04 27.09 -8.04
N ILE A 486 -53.15 26.52 -8.53
CA ILE A 486 -53.11 25.43 -9.52
C ILE A 486 -52.93 26.02 -10.93
N VAL A 487 -51.74 25.83 -11.49
CA VAL A 487 -51.43 26.24 -12.87
C VAL A 487 -51.65 25.01 -13.75
N VAL A 488 -52.71 25.04 -14.57
CA VAL A 488 -53.09 23.95 -15.51
C VAL A 488 -52.41 24.12 -16.86
#